data_AF-A0A8W8LP56-F1
#
_entry.id   AF-A0A8W8LP56-F1
#
_cell.length_a   1.000
_cell.length_b   1.000
_cell.length_c   1.000
_cell.angle_alpha   90.00
_cell.angle_beta   90.00
_cell.angle_gamma   90.00
#
_symmetry.space_group_name_H-M   'P 1'
#
loop_
_entity.id
_entity.type
_entity.pdbx_description
1 polymer ?
#
loop_
_entity_poly.entity_id
_entity_poly.type
_entity_poly.pdbx_seq_one_letter_code
_entity_poly.pdbx_strand_id
1 'polypeptide(L)'
;GSSVRFGQDVLVVDTPGLFDTGMTNDDITTEILKCVGISSPGPHAILLVIGIGRFTKEEKETVELLQRAFGPSMVKYLIVVFTRKDDLDRGHKSIRDILRNAPSSLQDVIASCEDRFIAINNAEESKDRLEQQIEGLLTMIKTMVEKNGNKYYTSSIFNQTEIVIREREKELRQKYEEKTKLEMHEMKRMLSFEYEDKKSDFREREKALLEKLDRLESQRSYEMKSMATNLRTLQAEMDNLTMEAVPESFDEEENCRLVTIQQKILEVKRRLEDVRQEQEDMMLYEDVREDVGPPYRYHRDIDRVVRENVRDEIESGDKNILKRFWRNVKHAGFGLMTKFREIFELVKKKSGFL
;
A
#
# COMPACT_ATOMS: atom_id res chain seq x y z
N GLY A 1 -5.70 -3.85 16.23
CA GLY A 1 -4.28 -4.03 15.84
C GLY A 1 -4.10 -5.21 14.90
N SER A 2 -3.32 -5.07 13.83
CA SER A 2 -3.01 -6.13 12.87
C SER A 2 -1.53 -6.56 12.95
N SER A 3 -1.25 -7.84 12.72
CA SER A 3 0.13 -8.36 12.66
C SER A 3 0.18 -9.69 11.90
N VAL A 4 1.36 -10.06 11.41
CA VAL A 4 1.61 -11.41 10.87
C VAL A 4 2.15 -12.30 11.98
N ARG A 5 1.49 -13.44 12.24
CA ARG A 5 1.90 -14.42 13.25
C ARG A 5 1.82 -15.83 12.66
N PHE A 6 2.90 -16.60 12.79
CA PHE A 6 2.98 -17.99 12.27
C PHE A 6 2.51 -18.11 10.81
N GLY A 7 2.88 -17.14 9.96
CA GLY A 7 2.51 -17.10 8.54
C GLY A 7 1.06 -16.70 8.25
N GLN A 8 0.34 -16.13 9.23
CA GLN A 8 -1.06 -15.71 9.08
C GLN A 8 -1.25 -14.25 9.45
N ASP A 9 -2.09 -13.55 8.69
CA ASP A 9 -2.56 -12.21 9.04
C ASP A 9 -3.58 -12.30 10.18
N VAL A 10 -3.25 -11.71 11.32
CA VAL A 10 -4.08 -11.67 12.51
C VAL A 10 -4.55 -10.23 12.74
N LEU A 11 -5.86 -10.03 12.75
CA LEU A 11 -6.51 -8.79 13.16
C LEU A 11 -7.19 -9.01 14.51
N VAL A 12 -6.73 -8.29 15.53
CA VAL A 12 -7.38 -8.24 16.84
C VAL A 12 -8.15 -6.94 16.95
N VAL A 13 -9.46 -7.06 17.14
CA VAL A 13 -10.37 -5.93 17.40
C VAL A 13 -10.62 -5.94 18.91
N ASP A 14 -10.05 -4.96 19.59
CA ASP A 14 -10.37 -4.73 21.00
C ASP A 14 -11.69 -3.98 21.09
N THR A 15 -12.44 -4.21 22.16
CA THR A 15 -13.72 -3.53 22.44
C THR A 15 -13.60 -2.74 23.74
N PRO A 16 -12.73 -1.71 23.78
CA PRO A 16 -12.61 -0.84 24.95
C PRO A 16 -13.95 -0.13 25.21
N GLY A 17 -14.29 0.10 26.48
CA GLY A 17 -15.47 0.90 26.83
C GLY A 17 -16.82 0.21 26.77
N LEU A 18 -16.94 -0.99 26.18
CA LEU A 18 -18.23 -1.70 26.12
C LEU A 18 -18.83 -1.97 27.51
N PHE A 19 -18.01 -1.97 28.56
CA PHE A 19 -18.41 -2.20 29.95
C PHE A 19 -18.08 -1.04 30.90
N ASP A 20 -17.69 0.13 30.37
CA ASP A 20 -17.34 1.28 31.20
C ASP A 20 -18.59 2.03 31.69
N THR A 21 -18.62 2.31 32.99
CA THR A 21 -19.73 2.96 33.72
C THR A 21 -20.11 4.35 33.21
N GLY A 22 -19.21 5.03 32.50
CA GLY A 22 -19.35 6.44 32.11
C GLY A 22 -19.90 6.66 30.71
N MET A 23 -20.16 5.62 29.91
CA MET A 23 -20.58 5.76 28.51
C MET A 23 -22.09 5.92 28.36
N THR A 24 -22.52 6.77 27.43
CA THR A 24 -23.94 6.87 27.06
C THR A 24 -24.36 5.70 26.18
N ASN A 25 -25.67 5.42 26.10
CA ASN A 25 -26.17 4.36 25.20
C ASN A 25 -25.74 4.57 23.74
N ASP A 26 -25.61 5.81 23.30
CA ASP A 26 -25.20 6.14 21.93
C ASP A 26 -23.70 5.88 21.70
N ASP A 27 -22.87 6.13 22.71
CA ASP A 27 -21.43 5.82 22.67
C ASP A 27 -21.21 4.31 22.59
N ILE A 28 -21.89 3.54 23.46
CA ILE A 28 -21.77 2.08 23.45
C ILE A 28 -22.28 1.51 22.12
N THR A 29 -23.40 2.04 21.58
CA THR A 29 -23.87 1.59 20.26
C THR A 29 -22.85 1.88 19.16
N THR A 30 -22.20 3.04 19.22
CA THR A 30 -21.18 3.44 18.26
C THR A 30 -19.98 2.50 18.32
N GLU A 31 -19.49 2.16 19.51
CA GLU A 31 -18.38 1.21 19.68
C GLU A 31 -18.73 -0.20 19.19
N ILE A 32 -19.98 -0.65 19.41
CA ILE A 32 -20.44 -1.93 18.83
C ILE A 32 -20.43 -1.87 17.29
N LEU A 33 -20.94 -0.79 16.69
CA LEU A 33 -20.96 -0.65 15.24
C LEU A 33 -19.56 -0.57 14.65
N LYS A 34 -18.62 0.10 15.34
CA LYS A 34 -17.21 0.11 14.95
C LYS A 34 -16.62 -1.30 15.00
N CYS A 35 -16.83 -2.03 16.09
CA CYS A 35 -16.36 -3.40 16.23
C CYS A 35 -16.89 -4.30 15.10
N VAL A 36 -18.19 -4.23 14.81
CA VAL A 36 -18.80 -4.99 13.70
C VAL A 36 -18.24 -4.54 12.34
N GLY A 37 -18.04 -3.25 12.13
CA GLY A 37 -17.45 -2.70 10.90
C GLY A 37 -16.02 -3.17 10.65
N ILE A 38 -15.16 -3.08 11.67
CA ILE A 38 -13.75 -3.49 11.57
C ILE A 38 -13.64 -5.00 11.36
N SER A 39 -14.47 -5.78 12.07
CA SER A 39 -14.48 -7.25 11.99
C SER A 39 -15.26 -7.83 10.80
N SER A 40 -15.99 -7.01 10.03
CA SER A 40 -16.67 -7.42 8.81
C SER A 40 -15.69 -8.06 7.80
N PRO A 41 -16.08 -9.08 7.00
CA PRO A 41 -17.41 -9.68 6.87
C PRO A 41 -17.83 -10.54 8.06
N GLY A 42 -16.92 -10.74 9.02
CA GLY A 42 -17.19 -11.38 10.29
C GLY A 42 -15.93 -11.95 10.96
N PRO A 43 -15.94 -12.13 12.29
CA PRO A 43 -14.80 -12.65 13.03
C PRO A 43 -14.60 -14.16 12.81
N HIS A 44 -13.34 -14.60 12.79
CA HIS A 44 -12.99 -16.03 12.81
C HIS A 44 -13.10 -16.64 14.21
N ALA A 45 -12.94 -15.83 15.25
CA ALA A 45 -13.11 -16.21 16.63
C ALA A 45 -13.60 -15.02 17.44
N ILE A 46 -14.42 -15.30 18.45
CA ILE A 46 -14.86 -14.34 19.45
C ILE A 46 -14.29 -14.82 20.78
N LEU A 47 -13.62 -13.92 21.51
CA LEU A 47 -12.94 -14.25 22.75
C LEU A 47 -13.72 -13.66 23.92
N LEU A 48 -14.21 -14.53 24.81
CA LEU A 48 -14.79 -14.11 26.08
C LEU A 48 -13.70 -14.13 27.15
N VAL A 49 -13.22 -12.96 27.55
CA VAL A 49 -12.12 -12.81 28.50
C VAL A 49 -12.65 -12.76 29.94
N ILE A 50 -12.20 -13.68 30.79
CA ILE A 50 -12.62 -13.81 32.19
C ILE A 50 -11.38 -13.85 33.09
N GLY A 51 -11.38 -13.09 34.17
CA GLY A 51 -10.32 -13.17 35.19
C GLY A 51 -10.52 -14.37 36.11
N ILE A 52 -9.45 -15.11 36.40
CA ILE A 52 -9.53 -16.22 37.36
C ILE A 52 -9.95 -15.72 38.74
N GLY A 53 -10.92 -16.41 39.36
CA GLY A 53 -11.45 -16.09 40.68
C GLY A 53 -12.55 -15.03 40.71
N ARG A 54 -12.96 -14.48 39.56
CA ARG A 54 -14.06 -13.50 39.43
C ARG A 54 -15.21 -14.05 38.60
N PHE A 55 -15.77 -15.18 39.01
CA PHE A 55 -16.91 -15.80 38.33
C PHE A 55 -18.19 -15.37 39.00
N THR A 56 -19.06 -14.73 38.24
CA THR A 56 -20.33 -14.23 38.73
C THR A 56 -21.45 -14.67 37.78
N LYS A 57 -22.71 -14.45 38.17
CA LYS A 57 -23.88 -14.86 37.35
C LYS A 57 -23.92 -14.09 36.02
N GLU A 58 -23.32 -12.90 36.03
CA GLU A 58 -23.26 -11.91 34.96
C GLU A 58 -22.54 -12.42 33.72
N GLU A 59 -21.56 -13.34 33.82
CA GLU A 59 -20.93 -13.94 32.64
C GLU A 59 -21.91 -14.78 31.81
N LYS A 60 -22.77 -15.57 32.48
CA LYS A 60 -23.81 -16.35 31.80
C LYS A 60 -24.84 -15.43 31.14
N GLU A 61 -25.30 -14.41 31.86
CA GLU A 61 -26.25 -13.44 31.32
C GLU A 61 -25.65 -12.70 30.11
N THR A 62 -24.34 -12.41 30.12
CA THR A 62 -23.62 -11.81 28.98
C THR A 62 -23.61 -12.73 27.76
N VAL A 63 -23.32 -14.02 27.93
CA VAL A 63 -23.30 -14.99 26.82
C VAL A 63 -24.69 -15.18 26.23
N GLU A 64 -25.72 -15.34 27.06
CA GLU A 64 -27.11 -15.46 26.60
C GLU A 64 -27.55 -14.24 25.80
N LEU A 65 -27.15 -13.06 26.25
CA LEU A 65 -27.48 -11.80 25.61
C LEU A 65 -26.74 -11.63 24.27
N LEU A 66 -25.46 -11.96 24.21
CA LEU A 66 -24.71 -11.97 22.96
C LEU A 66 -25.29 -13.00 21.97
N GLN A 67 -25.76 -14.15 22.44
CA GLN A 67 -26.48 -15.13 21.60
C GLN A 67 -27.80 -14.56 21.07
N ARG A 68 -28.57 -13.82 21.88
CA ARG A 68 -29.80 -13.16 21.40
C ARG A 68 -29.48 -12.10 20.35
N ALA A 69 -28.43 -11.31 20.58
CA ALA A 69 -28.03 -10.20 19.72
C ALA A 69 -27.50 -10.68 18.37
N PHE A 70 -26.49 -11.56 18.42
CA PHE A 70 -25.75 -11.98 17.24
C PHE A 70 -26.33 -13.26 16.63
N GLY A 71 -26.93 -14.14 17.43
CA GLY A 71 -27.53 -15.40 17.01
C GLY A 71 -26.93 -16.59 17.76
N PRO A 72 -27.65 -17.70 17.90
CA PRO A 72 -27.17 -18.87 18.64
C PRO A 72 -25.98 -19.55 17.97
N SER A 73 -25.76 -19.36 16.66
CA SER A 73 -24.58 -19.89 15.96
C SER A 73 -23.26 -19.25 16.41
N MET A 74 -23.32 -18.11 17.10
CA MET A 74 -22.13 -17.40 17.58
C MET A 74 -21.28 -18.23 18.55
N VAL A 75 -21.90 -19.09 19.38
CA VAL A 75 -21.13 -19.94 20.31
C VAL A 75 -20.20 -20.95 19.62
N LYS A 76 -20.47 -21.27 18.35
CA LYS A 76 -19.58 -22.13 17.55
C LYS A 76 -18.23 -21.48 17.26
N TYR A 77 -18.15 -20.16 17.40
CA TYR A 77 -16.96 -19.33 17.19
C TYR A 77 -16.43 -18.71 18.49
N LEU A 78 -17.05 -19.03 19.63
CA LEU A 78 -16.70 -18.47 20.93
C LEU A 78 -15.63 -19.35 21.60
N ILE A 79 -14.60 -18.70 22.15
CA ILE A 79 -13.56 -19.30 22.99
C ILE A 79 -13.52 -18.54 24.31
N VAL A 80 -13.52 -19.26 25.43
CA VAL A 80 -13.39 -18.67 26.76
C VAL A 80 -11.91 -18.53 27.11
N VAL A 81 -11.45 -17.31 27.38
CA VAL A 81 -10.06 -17.00 27.71
C VAL A 81 -9.96 -16.60 29.16
N PHE A 82 -9.30 -17.42 29.97
CA PHE A 82 -9.02 -17.13 31.36
C PHE A 82 -7.71 -16.34 31.49
N THR A 83 -7.74 -15.19 32.14
CA THR A 83 -6.54 -14.38 32.43
C THR A 83 -6.07 -14.61 33.87
N ARG A 84 -4.83 -14.19 34.17
CA ARG A 84 -4.14 -14.44 35.45
C ARG A 84 -3.74 -15.90 35.66
N LYS A 85 -3.31 -16.56 34.60
CA LYS A 85 -2.82 -17.96 34.68
C LYS A 85 -1.69 -18.12 35.71
N ASP A 86 -0.91 -17.08 35.98
CA ASP A 86 0.12 -17.08 37.01
C ASP A 86 -0.43 -17.38 38.42
N ASP A 87 -1.69 -17.01 38.72
CA ASP A 87 -2.39 -17.42 39.95
C ASP A 87 -2.58 -18.94 40.02
N LEU A 88 -2.82 -19.60 38.88
CA LEU A 88 -2.94 -21.06 38.79
C LEU A 88 -1.60 -21.74 39.01
N ASP A 89 -0.57 -21.23 38.33
CA ASP A 89 0.77 -21.83 38.32
C ASP A 89 1.37 -21.77 39.72
N ARG A 90 1.22 -20.64 40.45
CA ARG A 90 1.60 -20.51 41.87
C ARG A 90 0.85 -21.47 42.77
N GLY A 91 -0.44 -21.72 42.48
CA GLY A 91 -1.28 -22.63 43.24
C GLY A 91 -1.12 -24.10 42.87
N HIS A 92 -0.25 -24.45 41.90
CA HIS A 92 -0.12 -25.79 41.31
C HIS A 92 -1.45 -26.41 40.88
N LYS A 93 -2.38 -25.59 40.39
CA LYS A 93 -3.70 -26.02 39.91
C LYS A 93 -3.79 -25.88 38.40
N SER A 94 -4.48 -26.81 37.74
CA SER A 94 -4.87 -26.59 36.35
C SER A 94 -6.15 -25.74 36.28
N ILE A 95 -6.39 -25.10 35.15
CA ILE A 95 -7.67 -24.43 34.90
C ILE A 95 -8.84 -25.41 35.00
N ARG A 96 -8.65 -26.69 34.61
CA ARG A 96 -9.68 -27.73 34.73
C ARG A 96 -10.06 -28.01 36.19
N ASP A 97 -9.11 -27.91 37.12
CA ASP A 97 -9.39 -28.09 38.55
C ASP A 97 -10.24 -26.95 39.12
N ILE A 98 -10.03 -25.73 38.63
CA ILE A 98 -10.90 -24.60 38.98
C ILE A 98 -12.30 -24.79 38.40
N LEU A 99 -12.40 -25.18 37.14
CA LEU A 99 -13.69 -25.35 36.45
C LEU A 99 -14.57 -26.44 37.06
N ARG A 100 -13.97 -27.51 37.61
CA ARG A 100 -14.71 -28.55 38.35
C ARG A 100 -15.50 -28.00 39.54
N ASN A 101 -14.96 -26.97 40.20
CA ASN A 101 -15.56 -26.33 41.37
C ASN A 101 -16.23 -24.99 41.04
N ALA A 102 -16.31 -24.63 39.75
CA ALA A 102 -16.92 -23.38 39.32
C ALA A 102 -18.46 -23.44 39.43
N PRO A 103 -19.13 -22.28 39.52
CA PRO A 103 -20.59 -22.21 39.44
C PRO A 103 -21.13 -22.91 38.19
N SER A 104 -22.29 -23.57 38.30
CA SER A 104 -22.95 -24.23 37.17
C SER A 104 -23.18 -23.28 35.99
N SER A 105 -23.41 -22.00 36.26
CA SER A 105 -23.57 -20.97 35.23
C SER A 105 -22.35 -20.85 34.31
N LEU A 106 -21.13 -20.99 34.85
CA LEU A 106 -19.90 -20.95 34.05
C LEU A 106 -19.66 -22.29 33.33
N GLN A 107 -19.98 -23.40 33.99
CA GLN A 107 -19.89 -24.73 33.38
C GLN A 107 -20.81 -24.84 32.16
N ASP A 108 -22.04 -24.31 32.25
CA ASP A 108 -22.98 -24.21 31.13
C ASP A 108 -22.40 -23.43 29.94
N VAL A 109 -21.76 -22.28 30.23
CA VAL A 109 -21.13 -21.45 29.20
C VAL A 109 -20.02 -22.22 28.49
N ILE A 110 -19.15 -22.89 29.24
CA ILE A 110 -18.03 -23.66 28.68
C ILE A 110 -18.54 -24.85 27.87
N ALA A 111 -19.55 -25.56 28.36
CA ALA A 111 -20.19 -26.65 27.65
C ALA A 111 -20.84 -26.17 26.34
N SER A 112 -21.49 -25.00 26.35
CA SER A 112 -22.05 -24.40 25.12
C SER A 112 -20.99 -24.01 24.08
N CYS A 113 -19.75 -23.81 24.54
CA CYS A 113 -18.57 -23.58 23.70
C CYS A 113 -17.81 -24.87 23.38
N GLU A 114 -18.41 -26.06 23.57
CA GLU A 114 -17.79 -27.38 23.37
C GLU A 114 -16.40 -27.50 24.03
N ASP A 115 -16.30 -27.04 25.27
CA ASP A 115 -15.07 -27.06 26.08
C ASP A 115 -13.89 -26.29 25.45
N ARG A 116 -14.15 -25.31 24.57
CA ARG A 116 -13.16 -24.38 24.05
C ARG A 116 -12.80 -23.32 25.09
N PHE A 117 -11.76 -23.59 25.88
CA PHE A 117 -11.18 -22.61 26.79
C PHE A 117 -9.66 -22.72 26.88
N ILE A 118 -9.02 -21.58 27.17
CA ILE A 118 -7.57 -21.49 27.39
C ILE A 118 -7.28 -20.55 28.56
N ALA A 119 -6.21 -20.80 29.31
CA ALA A 119 -5.70 -19.87 30.31
C ALA A 119 -4.44 -19.18 29.79
N ILE A 120 -4.35 -17.86 29.96
CA ILE A 120 -3.26 -17.01 29.49
C ILE A 120 -2.70 -16.18 30.66
N ASN A 121 -1.38 -16.11 30.74
CA ASN A 121 -0.64 -15.21 31.61
C ASN A 121 -0.23 -13.97 30.81
N ASN A 122 -0.92 -12.85 31.04
CA ASN A 122 -0.62 -11.57 30.39
C ASN A 122 0.63 -10.88 30.98
N ALA A 123 1.13 -11.34 32.13
CA ALA A 123 2.34 -10.85 32.78
C ALA A 123 3.57 -11.74 32.49
N GLU A 124 3.48 -12.61 31.48
CA GLU A 124 4.59 -13.47 31.09
C GLU A 124 5.71 -12.64 30.43
N GLU A 125 6.90 -12.68 31.02
CA GLU A 125 8.08 -11.96 30.53
C GLU A 125 8.91 -12.81 29.55
N SER A 126 8.79 -14.14 29.63
CA SER A 126 9.49 -15.05 28.73
C SER A 126 8.86 -15.03 27.34
N LYS A 127 9.63 -14.57 26.34
CA LYS A 127 9.21 -14.56 24.93
C LYS A 127 8.77 -15.94 24.45
N ASP A 128 9.52 -16.99 24.78
CA ASP A 128 9.22 -18.36 24.34
C ASP A 128 7.89 -18.85 24.91
N ARG A 129 7.62 -18.57 26.19
CA ARG A 129 6.35 -18.93 26.83
C ARG A 129 5.18 -18.08 26.32
N LEU A 130 5.42 -16.82 25.97
CA LEU A 130 4.42 -15.97 25.34
C LEU A 130 4.05 -16.52 23.95
N GLU A 131 5.04 -16.86 23.11
CA GLU A 131 4.82 -17.44 21.78
C GLU A 131 4.08 -18.78 21.88
N GLN A 132 4.43 -19.65 22.85
CA GLN A 132 3.68 -20.90 23.10
C GLN A 132 2.20 -20.67 23.46
N GLN A 133 1.90 -19.64 24.25
CA GLN A 133 0.52 -19.29 24.59
C GLN A 133 -0.25 -18.78 23.37
N ILE A 134 0.39 -17.94 22.54
CA ILE A 134 -0.18 -17.43 21.30
C ILE A 134 -0.42 -18.57 20.30
N GLU A 135 0.57 -19.45 20.11
CA GLU A 135 0.46 -20.61 19.23
C GLU A 135 -0.67 -21.55 19.67
N GLY A 136 -0.81 -21.79 20.99
CA GLY A 136 -1.90 -22.57 21.55
C GLY A 136 -3.28 -21.97 21.24
N LEU A 137 -3.44 -20.65 21.41
CA LEU A 137 -4.69 -19.96 21.08
C LEU A 137 -4.99 -20.01 19.57
N LEU A 138 -4.00 -19.71 18.72
CA LEU A 138 -4.19 -19.73 17.27
C LEU A 138 -4.51 -21.14 16.75
N THR A 139 -3.89 -22.17 17.32
CA THR A 139 -4.19 -23.57 16.98
C THR A 139 -5.63 -23.94 17.36
N MET A 140 -6.11 -23.48 18.52
CA MET A 140 -7.50 -23.67 18.93
C MET A 140 -8.47 -22.97 17.96
N ILE A 141 -8.16 -21.73 17.55
CA ILE A 141 -8.95 -20.97 16.58
C ILE A 141 -8.98 -21.70 15.23
N LYS A 142 -7.83 -22.15 14.71
CA LYS A 142 -7.77 -22.91 13.44
C LYS A 142 -8.65 -24.14 13.47
N THR A 143 -8.49 -24.96 14.52
CA THR A 143 -9.28 -26.19 14.69
C THR A 143 -10.79 -25.88 14.75
N MET A 144 -11.17 -24.80 15.44
CA MET A 144 -12.56 -24.36 15.53
C MET A 144 -13.10 -23.88 14.17
N VAL A 145 -12.32 -23.11 13.41
CA VAL A 145 -12.70 -22.62 12.08
C VAL A 145 -12.83 -23.77 11.08
N GLU A 146 -11.91 -24.74 11.11
CA GLU A 146 -11.97 -25.96 10.30
C GLU A 146 -13.25 -26.76 10.57
N LYS A 147 -13.60 -26.97 11.86
CA LYS A 147 -14.87 -27.61 12.26
C LYS A 147 -16.11 -26.85 11.78
N ASN A 148 -16.01 -25.53 11.64
CA ASN A 148 -17.06 -24.68 11.08
C ASN A 148 -17.01 -24.56 9.55
N GLY A 149 -16.23 -25.41 8.87
CA GLY A 149 -16.17 -25.49 7.42
C GLY A 149 -15.31 -24.39 6.79
N ASN A 150 -14.27 -23.93 7.49
CA ASN A 150 -13.35 -22.86 7.06
C ASN A 150 -14.05 -21.53 6.76
N LYS A 151 -15.11 -21.22 7.50
CA LYS A 151 -15.88 -19.97 7.38
C LYS A 151 -15.70 -19.12 8.63
N TYR A 152 -15.83 -17.81 8.46
CA TYR A 152 -15.98 -16.87 9.57
C TYR A 152 -17.42 -16.87 10.08
N TYR A 153 -17.61 -16.39 11.30
CA TYR A 153 -18.92 -16.11 11.85
C TYR A 153 -19.59 -14.97 11.08
N THR A 154 -20.86 -15.13 10.69
CA THR A 154 -21.63 -14.02 10.13
C THR A 154 -23.08 -14.07 10.59
N SER A 155 -23.74 -12.91 10.58
CA SER A 155 -25.15 -12.74 10.91
C SER A 155 -25.74 -11.56 10.13
N SER A 156 -27.02 -11.26 10.33
CA SER A 156 -27.71 -10.17 9.62
C SER A 156 -26.96 -8.83 9.74
N ILE A 157 -26.43 -8.51 10.93
CA ILE A 157 -25.70 -7.25 11.12
C ILE A 157 -24.40 -7.20 10.31
N PHE A 158 -23.64 -8.29 10.28
CA PHE A 158 -22.42 -8.38 9.48
C PHE A 158 -22.70 -8.27 7.99
N ASN A 159 -23.74 -8.94 7.49
CA ASN A 159 -24.12 -8.85 6.08
C ASN A 159 -24.51 -7.42 5.67
N GLN A 160 -25.27 -6.72 6.52
CA GLN A 160 -25.71 -5.34 6.25
C GLN A 160 -24.56 -4.34 6.33
N THR A 161 -23.66 -4.53 7.30
CA THR A 161 -22.44 -3.73 7.43
C THR A 161 -21.51 -3.96 6.25
N GLU A 162 -21.34 -5.21 5.80
CA GLU A 162 -20.49 -5.55 4.67
C GLU A 162 -20.97 -4.89 3.37
N ILE A 163 -22.28 -4.77 3.14
CA ILE A 163 -22.83 -4.04 1.98
C ILE A 163 -22.31 -2.59 1.97
N VAL A 164 -22.42 -1.88 3.10
CA VAL A 164 -21.96 -0.49 3.20
C VAL A 164 -20.45 -0.38 3.01
N ILE A 165 -19.69 -1.34 3.56
CA ILE A 165 -18.24 -1.36 3.38
C ILE A 165 -17.89 -1.56 1.91
N ARG A 166 -18.51 -2.52 1.22
CA ARG A 166 -18.26 -2.79 -0.21
C ARG A 166 -18.61 -1.59 -1.10
N GLU A 167 -19.68 -0.87 -0.78
CA GLU A 167 -20.01 0.39 -1.46
C GLU A 167 -18.90 1.44 -1.26
N ARG A 168 -18.41 1.58 -0.03
CA ARG A 168 -17.33 2.52 0.28
C ARG A 168 -15.99 2.12 -0.38
N GLU A 169 -15.67 0.83 -0.41
CA GLU A 169 -14.51 0.29 -1.13
C GLU A 169 -14.57 0.65 -2.62
N LYS A 170 -15.75 0.53 -3.23
CA LYS A 170 -15.95 0.89 -4.64
C LYS A 170 -15.73 2.39 -4.88
N GLU A 171 -16.26 3.25 -4.00
CA GLU A 171 -16.03 4.70 -4.07
C GLU A 171 -14.54 5.05 -3.96
N LEU A 172 -13.81 4.43 -3.02
CA LEU A 172 -12.38 4.68 -2.85
C LEU A 172 -11.56 4.16 -4.03
N ARG A 173 -11.90 2.99 -4.57
CA ARG A 173 -11.25 2.43 -5.76
C ARG A 173 -11.34 3.39 -6.95
N GLN A 174 -12.54 3.91 -7.22
CA GLN A 174 -12.75 4.88 -8.30
C GLN A 174 -11.89 6.12 -8.12
N LYS A 175 -11.80 6.65 -6.89
CA LYS A 175 -10.94 7.79 -6.58
C LYS A 175 -9.46 7.50 -6.82
N TYR A 176 -8.97 6.31 -6.44
CA TYR A 176 -7.59 5.92 -6.72
C TYR A 176 -7.33 5.78 -8.21
N GLU A 177 -8.23 5.14 -8.96
CA GLU A 177 -8.12 5.01 -10.41
C GLU A 177 -8.11 6.38 -11.11
N GLU A 178 -8.98 7.30 -10.72
CA GLU A 178 -9.03 8.66 -11.25
C GLU A 178 -7.74 9.42 -10.96
N LYS A 179 -7.25 9.35 -9.71
CA LYS A 179 -5.99 9.98 -9.30
C LYS A 179 -4.81 9.43 -10.09
N THR A 180 -4.70 8.11 -10.24
CA THR A 180 -3.63 7.48 -11.04
C THR A 180 -3.71 7.87 -12.51
N LYS A 181 -4.91 7.96 -13.09
CA LYS A 181 -5.09 8.45 -14.46
C LYS A 181 -4.61 9.90 -14.62
N LEU A 182 -4.92 10.76 -13.65
CA LEU A 182 -4.50 12.15 -13.66
C LEU A 182 -2.97 12.29 -13.54
N GLU A 183 -2.36 11.59 -12.58
CA GLU A 183 -0.90 11.56 -12.38
C GLU A 183 -0.19 11.02 -13.63
N MET A 184 -0.73 9.98 -14.27
CA MET A 184 -0.20 9.43 -15.52
C MET A 184 -0.30 10.42 -16.67
N HIS A 185 -1.42 11.14 -16.79
CA HIS A 185 -1.60 12.16 -17.81
C HIS A 185 -0.65 13.36 -17.60
N GLU A 186 -0.44 13.78 -16.35
CA GLU A 186 0.55 14.80 -16.00
C GLU A 186 1.98 14.36 -16.33
N MET A 187 2.35 13.14 -15.94
CA MET A 187 3.65 12.57 -16.26
C MET A 187 3.88 12.49 -17.77
N LYS A 188 2.89 12.04 -18.55
CA LYS A 188 2.98 11.96 -20.01
C LYS A 188 3.16 13.35 -20.64
N ARG A 189 2.45 14.37 -20.14
CA ARG A 189 2.63 15.76 -20.58
C ARG A 189 4.03 16.29 -20.29
N MET A 190 4.52 16.08 -19.07
CA MET A 190 5.87 16.51 -18.66
C MET A 190 6.95 15.85 -19.53
N LEU A 191 6.83 14.55 -19.77
CA LEU A 191 7.76 13.82 -20.60
C LEU A 191 7.72 14.28 -22.07
N SER A 192 6.53 14.53 -22.61
CA SER A 192 6.35 15.09 -23.96
C SER A 192 7.01 16.47 -24.10
N PHE A 193 6.88 17.33 -23.07
CA PHE A 193 7.52 18.64 -23.08
C PHE A 193 9.05 18.53 -23.02
N GLU A 194 9.60 17.68 -22.15
CA GLU A 194 11.06 17.42 -22.08
C GLU A 194 11.59 16.88 -23.40
N TYR A 195 10.82 16.01 -24.07
CA TYR A 195 11.16 15.49 -25.38
C TYR A 195 11.19 16.59 -26.45
N GLU A 196 10.15 17.44 -26.53
CA GLU A 196 10.10 18.54 -27.49
C GLU A 196 11.24 19.55 -27.29
N ASP A 197 11.58 19.86 -26.03
CA ASP A 197 12.68 20.74 -25.65
C ASP A 197 14.04 20.17 -26.12
N LYS A 198 14.34 18.91 -25.77
CA LYS A 198 15.56 18.23 -26.25
C LYS A 198 15.61 18.17 -27.76
N LYS A 199 14.50 17.82 -28.43
CA LYS A 199 14.41 17.79 -29.89
C LYS A 199 14.69 19.16 -30.51
N SER A 200 14.28 20.25 -29.86
CA SER A 200 14.61 21.60 -30.29
C SER A 200 16.10 21.91 -30.14
N ASP A 201 16.69 21.61 -28.98
CA ASP A 201 18.13 21.77 -28.71
C ASP A 201 18.99 21.02 -29.72
N PHE A 202 18.65 19.76 -30.03
CA PHE A 202 19.32 18.98 -31.07
C PHE A 202 19.27 19.63 -32.46
N ARG A 203 18.11 20.18 -32.86
CA ARG A 203 17.97 20.88 -34.14
C ARG A 203 18.81 22.15 -34.19
N GLU A 204 18.90 22.90 -33.08
CA GLU A 204 19.71 24.11 -32.98
C GLU A 204 21.21 23.79 -33.05
N ARG A 205 21.67 22.76 -32.33
CA ARG A 205 23.05 22.28 -32.38
C ARG A 205 23.44 21.82 -33.78
N GLU A 206 22.60 21.03 -34.44
CA GLU A 206 22.85 20.57 -35.81
C GLU A 206 22.98 21.74 -36.78
N LYS A 207 22.03 22.70 -36.72
CA LYS A 207 22.06 23.91 -37.54
C LYS A 207 23.34 24.73 -37.32
N ALA A 208 23.74 24.94 -36.07
CA ALA A 208 24.95 25.69 -35.74
C ALA A 208 26.23 25.00 -36.28
N LEU A 209 26.29 23.67 -36.23
CA LEU A 209 27.39 22.89 -36.80
C LEU A 209 27.41 22.98 -38.33
N LEU A 210 26.26 22.90 -39.00
CA LEU A 210 26.15 23.05 -40.45
C LEU A 210 26.58 24.45 -40.91
N GLU A 211 26.14 25.51 -40.23
CA GLU A 211 26.58 26.88 -40.54
C GLU A 211 28.08 27.08 -40.28
N LYS A 212 28.65 26.39 -39.29
CA LYS A 212 30.10 26.42 -39.03
C LYS A 212 30.87 25.67 -40.12
N LEU A 213 30.32 24.54 -40.58
CA LEU A 213 30.89 23.75 -41.66
C LEU A 213 30.91 24.56 -42.97
N ASP A 214 29.81 25.19 -43.33
CA ASP A 214 29.70 26.04 -44.53
C ASP A 214 30.70 27.21 -44.52
N ARG A 215 30.86 27.87 -43.36
CA ARG A 215 31.88 28.91 -43.15
C ARG A 215 33.30 28.39 -43.37
N LEU A 216 33.64 27.23 -42.80
CA LEU A 216 34.97 26.63 -42.97
C LEU A 216 35.21 26.15 -44.40
N GLU A 217 34.20 25.61 -45.08
CA GLU A 217 34.31 25.20 -46.48
C GLU A 217 34.47 26.40 -47.42
N SER A 218 33.75 27.49 -47.16
CA SER A 218 33.93 28.78 -47.84
C SER A 218 35.34 29.33 -47.63
N GLN A 219 35.85 29.29 -46.39
CA GLN A 219 37.22 29.69 -46.08
C GLN A 219 38.25 28.80 -46.80
N ARG A 220 38.08 27.47 -46.75
CA ARG A 220 38.94 26.51 -47.47
C ARG A 220 38.96 26.80 -48.97
N SER A 221 37.79 27.06 -49.57
CA SER A 221 37.67 27.41 -50.99
C SER A 221 38.39 28.73 -51.32
N TYR A 222 38.27 29.74 -50.45
CA TYR A 222 38.98 31.00 -50.62
C TYR A 222 40.50 30.82 -50.57
N GLU A 223 41.03 30.16 -49.54
CA GLU A 223 42.46 29.87 -49.38
C GLU A 223 42.99 29.07 -50.57
N MET A 224 42.26 28.05 -51.02
CA MET A 224 42.67 27.24 -52.17
C MET A 224 42.67 28.02 -53.49
N LYS A 225 41.72 28.95 -53.68
CA LYS A 225 41.73 29.88 -54.83
C LYS A 225 42.93 30.84 -54.76
N SER A 226 43.22 31.39 -53.58
CA SER A 226 44.37 32.28 -53.34
C SER A 226 45.70 31.58 -53.61
N MET A 227 45.87 30.36 -53.09
CA MET A 227 47.06 29.54 -53.34
C MET A 227 47.22 29.21 -54.82
N ALA A 228 46.12 28.88 -55.52
CA ALA A 228 46.15 28.62 -56.96
C ALA A 228 46.51 29.86 -57.79
N THR A 229 46.09 31.06 -57.37
CA THR A 229 46.51 32.31 -58.03
C THR A 229 47.99 32.60 -57.79
N ASN A 230 48.48 32.43 -56.57
CA ASN A 230 49.90 32.62 -56.22
C ASN A 230 50.80 31.66 -56.98
N LEU A 231 50.36 30.40 -57.14
CA LEU A 231 51.08 29.41 -57.94
C LEU A 231 51.19 29.81 -59.41
N ARG A 232 50.10 30.32 -60.00
CA ARG A 232 50.10 30.78 -61.39
C ARG A 232 51.00 32.00 -61.59
N THR A 233 51.04 32.92 -60.63
CA THR A 233 51.94 34.09 -60.71
C THR A 233 53.40 33.68 -60.62
N LEU A 234 53.75 32.80 -59.66
CA LEU A 234 55.10 32.26 -59.54
C LEU A 234 55.52 31.49 -60.80
N GLN A 235 54.63 30.68 -61.37
CA GLN A 235 54.91 29.94 -62.59
C GLN A 235 55.15 30.87 -63.79
N ALA A 236 54.35 31.95 -63.92
CA ALA A 236 54.57 32.96 -64.95
C ALA A 236 55.89 33.75 -64.75
N GLU A 237 56.30 33.99 -63.51
CA GLU A 237 57.60 34.60 -63.20
C GLU A 237 58.77 33.68 -63.57
N MET A 238 58.66 32.38 -63.28
CA MET A 238 59.66 31.38 -63.67
C MET A 238 59.80 31.26 -65.20
N ASP A 239 58.69 31.25 -65.93
CA ASP A 239 58.68 31.18 -67.40
C ASP A 239 59.34 32.41 -68.06
N ASN A 240 59.29 33.58 -67.40
CA ASN A 240 59.92 34.81 -67.90
C ASN A 240 61.45 34.88 -67.68
N LEU A 241 62.04 34.02 -66.83
CA LEU A 241 63.45 34.10 -66.41
C LEU A 241 64.39 33.03 -67.00
N THR A 242 63.88 31.98 -67.67
CA THR A 242 64.69 30.88 -68.27
C THR A 242 65.84 30.37 -67.38
N MET A 243 65.53 29.85 -66.19
CA MET A 243 66.48 29.07 -65.39
C MET A 243 65.84 27.76 -64.89
N GLU A 244 66.54 26.64 -65.05
CA GLU A 244 66.28 25.41 -64.30
C GLU A 244 66.74 25.62 -62.85
N ALA A 245 65.80 25.89 -61.95
CA ALA A 245 66.03 25.78 -60.52
C ALA A 245 64.78 25.22 -59.82
N VAL A 246 64.99 24.16 -59.04
CA VAL A 246 64.00 23.48 -58.20
C VAL A 246 63.42 24.49 -57.21
N PRO A 247 62.09 24.67 -57.12
CA PRO A 247 61.51 25.54 -56.10
C PRO A 247 61.65 24.83 -54.74
N GLU A 248 62.72 25.15 -54.00
CA GLU A 248 62.80 24.88 -52.57
C GLU A 248 62.00 25.96 -51.83
N SER A 249 61.12 25.48 -50.95
CA SER A 249 60.21 26.23 -50.07
C SER A 249 59.03 26.94 -50.73
N PHE A 250 58.01 26.14 -51.05
CA PHE A 250 56.62 26.55 -50.78
C PHE A 250 56.53 27.04 -49.32
N ASP A 251 55.89 28.18 -49.07
CA ASP A 251 55.66 28.67 -47.70
C ASP A 251 54.94 27.57 -46.88
N GLU A 252 55.65 26.97 -45.92
CA GLU A 252 55.10 25.96 -45.01
C GLU A 252 53.87 26.50 -44.26
N GLU A 253 53.79 27.83 -44.08
CA GLU A 253 52.73 28.51 -43.36
C GLU A 253 51.37 28.45 -44.09
N GLU A 254 51.33 28.65 -45.40
CA GLU A 254 50.08 28.58 -46.19
C GLU A 254 49.57 27.13 -46.29
N ASN A 255 50.47 26.15 -46.46
CA ASN A 255 50.13 24.74 -46.44
C ASN A 255 49.63 24.31 -45.04
N CYS A 256 50.25 24.82 -43.96
CA CYS A 256 49.78 24.62 -42.59
C CYS A 256 48.37 25.19 -42.36
N ARG A 257 48.02 26.33 -42.95
CA ARG A 257 46.68 26.93 -42.82
C ARG A 257 45.59 26.07 -43.45
N LEU A 258 45.81 25.56 -44.67
CA LEU A 258 44.85 24.66 -45.33
C LEU A 258 44.68 23.34 -44.57
N VAL A 259 45.77 22.74 -44.09
CA VAL A 259 45.72 21.53 -43.26
C VAL A 259 44.95 21.80 -41.95
N THR A 260 45.18 22.94 -41.32
CA THR A 260 44.45 23.36 -40.10
C THR A 260 42.94 23.51 -40.36
N ILE A 261 42.55 24.12 -41.48
CA ILE A 261 41.13 24.25 -41.86
C ILE A 261 40.53 22.87 -42.13
N GLN A 262 41.23 21.97 -42.81
CA GLN A 262 40.77 20.60 -43.05
C GLN A 262 40.57 19.82 -41.75
N GLN A 263 41.48 19.94 -40.77
CA GLN A 263 41.31 19.33 -39.45
C GLN A 263 40.08 19.86 -38.72
N LYS A 264 39.85 21.18 -38.75
CA LYS A 264 38.63 21.80 -38.17
C LYS A 264 37.35 21.33 -38.86
N ILE A 265 37.36 21.18 -40.18
CA ILE A 265 36.22 20.62 -40.95
C ILE A 265 35.95 19.19 -40.51
N LEU A 266 36.98 18.35 -40.40
CA LEU A 266 36.84 16.96 -39.97
C LEU A 266 36.25 16.87 -38.55
N GLU A 267 36.73 17.72 -37.64
CA GLU A 267 36.21 17.78 -36.27
C GLU A 267 34.72 18.18 -36.22
N VAL A 268 34.33 19.20 -36.99
CA VAL A 268 32.92 19.64 -37.09
C VAL A 268 32.04 18.53 -37.68
N LYS A 269 32.53 17.82 -38.71
CA LYS A 269 31.80 16.66 -39.28
C LYS A 269 31.62 15.54 -38.26
N ARG A 270 32.63 15.23 -37.46
CA ARG A 270 32.50 14.22 -36.39
C ARG A 270 31.44 14.62 -35.36
N ARG A 271 31.50 15.87 -34.89
CA ARG A 271 30.50 16.39 -33.93
C ARG A 271 29.07 16.39 -34.51
N LEU A 272 28.94 16.61 -35.82
CA LEU A 272 27.64 16.55 -36.51
C LEU A 272 27.07 15.13 -36.50
N GLU A 273 27.93 14.13 -36.74
CA GLU A 273 27.56 12.72 -36.65
C GLU A 273 27.16 12.34 -35.21
N ASP A 274 27.94 12.77 -34.22
CA ASP A 274 27.64 12.53 -32.80
C ASP A 274 26.24 13.07 -32.44
N VAL A 275 25.91 14.30 -32.86
CA VAL A 275 24.59 14.92 -32.63
C VAL A 275 23.46 14.16 -33.32
N ARG A 276 23.69 13.64 -34.53
CA ARG A 276 22.69 12.85 -35.27
C ARG A 276 22.46 11.49 -34.63
N GLN A 277 23.51 10.83 -34.17
CA GLN A 277 23.39 9.59 -33.41
C GLN A 277 22.61 9.81 -32.11
N GLU A 278 22.90 10.89 -31.38
CA GLU A 278 22.14 11.25 -30.16
C GLU A 278 20.65 11.49 -30.45
N GLN A 279 20.31 12.10 -31.60
CA GLN A 279 18.91 12.25 -32.05
C GLN A 279 18.25 10.90 -32.36
N GLU A 280 18.94 10.00 -33.06
CA GLU A 280 18.43 8.66 -33.40
C GLU A 280 18.21 7.79 -32.15
N ASP A 281 19.18 7.79 -31.23
CA ASP A 281 19.09 7.10 -29.95
C ASP A 281 17.87 7.59 -29.16
N MET A 282 17.63 8.91 -29.14
CA MET A 282 16.45 9.46 -28.48
C MET A 282 15.13 8.94 -29.08
N MET A 283 15.02 8.87 -30.42
CA MET A 283 13.80 8.37 -31.09
C MET A 283 13.53 6.90 -30.75
N LEU A 284 14.57 6.08 -30.67
CA LEU A 284 14.45 4.67 -30.27
C LEU A 284 13.94 4.50 -28.83
N TYR A 285 14.30 5.40 -27.92
CA TYR A 285 13.81 5.37 -26.53
C TYR A 285 12.32 5.76 -26.39
N GLU A 286 11.76 6.49 -27.33
CA GLU A 286 10.35 6.92 -27.30
C GLU A 286 9.41 5.78 -27.75
N ASP A 287 9.74 5.12 -28.88
CA ASP A 287 8.97 3.97 -29.40
C ASP A 287 8.88 2.82 -28.37
N VAL A 288 9.95 2.58 -27.61
CA VAL A 288 9.94 1.54 -26.56
C VAL A 288 9.02 1.92 -25.39
N ARG A 289 8.91 3.22 -25.05
CA ARG A 289 8.11 3.68 -23.91
C ARG A 289 6.60 3.64 -24.14
N GLU A 290 6.11 3.65 -25.38
CA GLU A 290 4.67 3.50 -25.65
C GLU A 290 4.15 2.11 -25.24
N ASP A 291 5.01 1.10 -25.20
CA ASP A 291 4.65 -0.29 -24.87
C ASP A 291 4.94 -0.65 -23.40
N VAL A 292 5.72 0.19 -22.69
CA VAL A 292 5.93 0.03 -21.24
C VAL A 292 4.71 0.59 -20.51
N GLY A 293 3.76 -0.29 -20.23
CA GLY A 293 2.64 -0.02 -19.34
C GLY A 293 3.09 0.65 -18.02
N PRO A 294 2.17 1.35 -17.32
CA PRO A 294 2.51 2.27 -16.25
C PRO A 294 3.45 1.64 -15.19
N PRO A 295 4.54 2.32 -14.79
CA PRO A 295 5.57 1.74 -13.93
C PRO A 295 5.14 1.82 -12.46
N TYR A 296 4.00 1.23 -12.07
CA TYR A 296 3.58 1.34 -10.68
C TYR A 296 2.96 0.08 -10.08
N ARG A 297 3.68 -0.40 -9.06
CA ARG A 297 3.41 -1.47 -8.09
C ARG A 297 2.08 -1.36 -7.33
N TYR A 298 1.25 -0.33 -7.56
CA TYR A 298 0.02 -0.11 -6.79
C TYR A 298 -1.05 -1.19 -6.98
N HIS A 299 -0.96 -2.01 -8.04
CA HIS A 299 -2.01 -2.98 -8.33
C HIS A 299 -1.96 -4.26 -7.50
N ARG A 300 -0.82 -4.63 -6.91
CA ARG A 300 -0.73 -5.96 -6.29
C ARG A 300 -1.53 -6.07 -4.99
N ASP A 301 -1.75 -4.95 -4.29
CA ASP A 301 -2.41 -4.93 -2.97
C ASP A 301 -3.50 -3.84 -2.83
N ILE A 302 -4.01 -3.26 -3.93
CA ILE A 302 -4.98 -2.15 -3.84
C ILE A 302 -6.24 -2.53 -3.06
N ASP A 303 -6.70 -3.77 -3.18
CA ASP A 303 -7.87 -4.28 -2.46
C ASP A 303 -7.64 -4.28 -0.95
N ARG A 304 -6.42 -4.65 -0.53
CA ARG A 304 -6.02 -4.64 0.88
C ARG A 304 -5.95 -3.21 1.40
N VAL A 305 -5.28 -2.31 0.68
CA VAL A 305 -5.16 -0.89 1.05
C VAL A 305 -6.53 -0.23 1.15
N VAL A 306 -7.41 -0.48 0.17
CA VAL A 306 -8.78 0.04 0.18
C VAL A 306 -9.55 -0.46 1.40
N ARG A 307 -9.45 -1.77 1.73
CA ARG A 307 -10.10 -2.32 2.93
C ARG A 307 -9.56 -1.71 4.22
N GLU A 308 -8.24 -1.56 4.33
CA GLU A 308 -7.59 -0.95 5.49
C GLU A 308 -8.03 0.51 5.67
N ASN A 309 -8.09 1.30 4.60
CA ASN A 309 -8.57 2.69 4.67
C ASN A 309 -10.04 2.79 5.11
N VAL A 310 -10.91 1.88 4.65
CA VAL A 310 -12.29 1.86 5.15
C VAL A 310 -12.33 1.51 6.64
N ARG A 311 -11.48 0.59 7.11
CA ARG A 311 -11.38 0.27 8.54
C ARG A 311 -10.90 1.47 9.36
N ASP A 312 -9.94 2.23 8.86
CA ASP A 312 -9.45 3.44 9.51
C ASP A 312 -10.54 4.53 9.60
N GLU A 313 -11.37 4.69 8.55
CA GLU A 313 -12.55 5.56 8.59
C GLU A 313 -13.55 5.11 9.67
N ILE A 314 -13.75 3.81 9.86
CA ILE A 314 -14.62 3.26 10.90
C ILE A 314 -14.03 3.48 12.29
N GLU A 315 -12.75 3.16 12.48
CA GLU A 315 -12.04 3.27 13.76
C GLU A 315 -11.97 4.73 14.24
N SER A 316 -11.67 5.66 13.34
CA SER A 316 -11.72 7.11 13.60
C SER A 316 -13.13 7.65 13.88
N GLY A 317 -14.17 6.85 13.61
CA GLY A 317 -15.56 7.23 13.85
C GLY A 317 -16.10 8.22 12.83
N ASP A 318 -15.72 8.10 11.56
CA ASP A 318 -16.25 8.93 10.48
C ASP A 318 -17.78 8.92 10.49
N LYS A 319 -18.38 10.12 10.60
CA LYS A 319 -19.83 10.25 10.78
C LYS A 319 -20.61 9.80 9.54
N ASN A 320 -20.03 9.88 8.35
CA ASN A 320 -20.72 9.50 7.12
C ASN A 320 -20.86 7.98 7.03
N ILE A 321 -19.79 7.24 7.28
CA ILE A 321 -19.84 5.77 7.23
C ILE A 321 -20.70 5.21 8.37
N LEU A 322 -20.55 5.72 9.59
CA LEU A 322 -21.38 5.30 10.73
C LEU A 322 -22.87 5.60 10.48
N LYS A 323 -23.20 6.76 9.91
CA LYS A 323 -24.59 7.09 9.54
C LYS A 323 -25.17 6.15 8.49
N ARG A 324 -24.36 5.66 7.54
CA ARG A 324 -24.78 4.64 6.56
C ARG A 324 -25.02 3.29 7.24
N PHE A 325 -24.14 2.84 8.15
CA PHE A 325 -24.37 1.64 8.96
C PHE A 325 -25.68 1.73 9.73
N TRP A 326 -25.88 2.84 10.45
CA TRP A 326 -27.11 3.10 11.20
C TRP A 326 -28.37 3.03 10.35
N ARG A 327 -28.32 3.55 9.12
CA ARG A 327 -29.44 3.49 8.19
C ARG A 327 -29.76 2.03 7.82
N ASN A 328 -28.76 1.26 7.39
CA ASN A 328 -28.97 -0.12 6.96
C ASN A 328 -29.38 -1.04 8.12
N VAL A 329 -28.80 -0.86 9.31
CA VAL A 329 -29.18 -1.58 10.53
C VAL A 329 -30.62 -1.31 10.93
N LYS A 330 -31.10 -0.05 10.82
CA LYS A 330 -32.51 0.29 11.08
C LYS A 330 -33.46 -0.36 10.08
N HIS A 331 -33.08 -0.43 8.82
CA HIS A 331 -33.90 -1.07 7.78
C HIS A 331 -33.90 -2.60 7.85
N ALA A 332 -32.84 -3.21 8.39
CA ALA A 332 -32.72 -4.66 8.56
C ALA A 332 -33.59 -5.23 9.71
N GLY A 333 -34.28 -4.37 10.46
CA GLY A 333 -35.36 -4.74 11.38
C GLY A 333 -35.21 -4.15 12.79
N PHE A 334 -36.33 -3.64 13.33
CA PHE A 334 -36.45 -3.07 14.68
C PHE A 334 -35.89 -3.97 15.80
N GLY A 335 -35.87 -5.29 15.61
CA GLY A 335 -35.41 -6.25 16.62
C GLY A 335 -33.91 -6.15 16.96
N LEU A 336 -33.06 -5.69 16.03
CA LEU A 336 -31.62 -5.58 16.27
C LEU A 336 -31.29 -4.43 17.24
N MET A 337 -32.00 -3.31 17.13
CA MET A 337 -31.87 -2.19 18.05
C MET A 337 -32.39 -2.51 19.46
N THR A 338 -33.47 -3.30 19.55
CA THR A 338 -33.99 -3.79 20.84
C THR A 338 -32.97 -4.73 21.51
N LYS A 339 -32.34 -5.63 20.75
CA LYS A 339 -31.27 -6.51 21.24
C LYS A 339 -30.06 -5.72 21.75
N PHE A 340 -29.67 -4.64 21.07
CA PHE A 340 -28.61 -3.76 21.57
C PHE A 340 -29.02 -3.03 22.85
N ARG A 341 -30.28 -2.62 22.97
CA ARG A 341 -30.80 -2.05 24.23
C ARG A 341 -30.69 -3.01 25.41
N GLU A 342 -31.05 -4.28 25.21
CA GLU A 342 -30.86 -5.31 26.25
C GLU A 342 -29.38 -5.47 26.62
N ILE A 343 -28.47 -5.36 25.64
CA ILE A 343 -27.01 -5.31 25.88
C ILE A 343 -26.64 -4.13 26.79
N PHE A 344 -27.14 -2.93 26.50
CA PHE A 344 -26.85 -1.75 27.29
C PHE A 344 -27.30 -1.87 28.75
N GLU A 345 -28.50 -2.41 28.99
CA GLU A 345 -29.02 -2.57 30.36
C GLU A 345 -28.18 -3.57 31.16
N LEU A 346 -27.72 -4.66 30.54
CA LEU A 346 -26.86 -5.63 31.21
C LEU A 346 -25.46 -5.08 31.52
N VAL A 347 -24.91 -4.33 30.57
CA VAL A 347 -23.64 -3.61 30.74
C VAL A 347 -23.71 -2.66 31.94
N LYS A 348 -24.78 -1.86 32.05
CA LYS A 348 -24.98 -0.93 33.18
C LYS A 348 -25.12 -1.63 34.53
N LYS A 349 -25.79 -2.78 34.55
CA LYS A 349 -25.90 -3.62 35.76
C LYS A 349 -24.51 -4.09 36.22
N LYS A 350 -23.66 -4.55 35.30
CA LYS A 350 -22.28 -4.97 35.60
C LYS A 350 -21.41 -3.83 36.11
N SER A 351 -21.73 -2.62 35.70
CA SER A 351 -21.01 -1.39 36.04
C SER A 351 -21.44 -0.80 37.40
N GLY A 352 -22.44 -1.39 38.09
CA GLY A 352 -22.86 -0.97 39.43
C GLY A 352 -23.85 0.20 39.46
N PHE A 353 -24.50 0.50 38.33
CA PHE A 353 -25.64 1.43 38.27
C PHE A 353 -26.95 0.62 38.32
N LEU A 354 -27.30 0.10 39.50
CA LEU A 354 -28.66 -0.16 40.00
C LEU A 354 -28.62 -0.75 41.41
#